data_AF-A0A4Q2YFS3-F1
#
_entry.id   AF-A0A4Q2YFS3-F1
#
_cell.length_a   1.000
_cell.length_b   1.000
_cell.length_c   1.000
_cell.angle_alpha   90.00
_cell.angle_beta   90.00
_cell.angle_gamma   90.00
#
_symmetry.space_group_name_H-M   'P 1'
#
loop_
_entity.id
_entity.type
_entity.pdbx_description
1 polymer ?
#
loop_
_entity_poly.entity_id
_entity_poly.type
_entity_poly.pdbx_seq_one_letter_code
_entity_poly.pdbx_strand_id
1 'polypeptide(L)'
;GVDLFLFHPHTDPDISESDLRAMADKIAAAGLSVGSLVAPVWPGTVGGSAFGSADDRKNFVLAIEKACRISKILNDHGVRKSGIIRIDTAGGVDAFLEDPAGNTKKIAETFREAGKIAQQNGERLAAEGEICWGGMHSWKAMLDTLEATGMPDVVGFQADLAHTYLYLMGYNAPEAALLQPGYTDEEFWPAYKTLTDALRPWTIDFHVAQNDGTVHGTGSHDKTGRHCPADDPNGKLDIAKASTYWLQEADKRGIKHICWDGCMFPNETLEKQGTWNTILGAMIKVDEAI
;
A
#
# COMPACT_ATOMS: atom_id res chain seq x y z
N GLY A 1 -8.80 11.55 7.05
CA GLY A 1 -8.31 12.20 5.82
C GLY A 1 -8.73 11.37 4.64
N VAL A 2 -8.19 11.63 3.46
CA VAL A 2 -8.36 10.79 2.26
C VAL A 2 -7.02 10.56 1.60
N ASP A 3 -6.80 9.34 1.14
CA ASP A 3 -5.71 9.04 0.22
C ASP A 3 -6.19 9.28 -1.21
N LEU A 4 -5.27 9.67 -2.10
CA LEU A 4 -5.60 10.00 -3.48
C LEU A 4 -4.90 9.07 -4.46
N PHE A 5 -5.67 8.41 -5.32
CA PHE A 5 -5.12 7.74 -6.47
C PHE A 5 -4.90 8.71 -7.62
N LEU A 6 -3.66 8.75 -8.12
CA LEU A 6 -3.19 9.69 -9.13
C LEU A 6 -3.37 9.17 -10.57
N PHE A 7 -4.53 8.58 -10.84
CA PHE A 7 -4.93 8.22 -12.19
C PHE A 7 -6.43 8.39 -12.42
N HIS A 8 -6.83 8.41 -13.69
CA HIS A 8 -8.23 8.47 -14.07
C HIS A 8 -9.02 7.23 -13.60
N PRO A 9 -10.30 7.39 -13.23
CA PRO A 9 -11.09 8.63 -13.27
C PRO A 9 -10.92 9.54 -12.03
N HIS A 10 -10.03 9.20 -11.09
CA HIS A 10 -9.94 9.88 -9.79
C HIS A 10 -9.19 11.21 -9.87
N THR A 11 -7.89 11.16 -10.12
CA THR A 11 -7.04 12.35 -10.23
C THR A 11 -6.20 12.24 -11.48
N ASP A 12 -6.34 13.19 -12.40
CA ASP A 12 -5.52 13.23 -13.61
C ASP A 12 -4.03 13.43 -13.20
N PRO A 13 -3.11 12.54 -13.61
CA PRO A 13 -1.68 12.69 -13.29
C PRO A 13 -1.05 13.95 -13.91
N ASP A 14 -1.73 14.54 -14.91
CA ASP A 14 -1.37 15.78 -15.59
C ASP A 14 -2.27 16.97 -15.21
N ILE A 15 -3.11 16.83 -14.18
CA ILE A 15 -4.01 17.88 -13.67
C ILE A 15 -3.33 19.25 -13.53
N SER A 16 -3.99 20.31 -14.01
CA SER A 16 -3.46 21.66 -13.86
C SER A 16 -3.35 22.07 -12.38
N GLU A 17 -2.43 22.96 -12.04
CA GLU A 17 -2.31 23.45 -10.66
C GLU A 17 -3.62 24.09 -10.16
N SER A 18 -4.32 24.85 -11.01
CA SER A 18 -5.59 25.47 -10.65
C SER A 18 -6.67 24.45 -10.33
N ASP A 19 -6.78 23.38 -11.14
CA ASP A 19 -7.79 22.34 -10.91
C ASP A 19 -7.44 21.49 -9.68
N LEU A 20 -6.16 21.21 -9.47
CA LEU A 20 -5.69 20.50 -8.28
C LEU A 20 -5.95 21.30 -6.99
N ARG A 21 -5.71 22.61 -7.02
CA ARG A 21 -6.05 23.50 -5.89
C ARG A 21 -7.57 23.57 -5.66
N ALA A 22 -8.37 23.64 -6.71
CA ALA A 22 -9.83 23.60 -6.57
C ALA A 22 -10.34 22.28 -5.98
N MET A 23 -9.69 21.15 -6.31
CA MET A 23 -9.96 19.86 -5.66
C MET A 23 -9.54 19.88 -4.18
N ALA A 24 -8.36 20.44 -3.87
CA ALA A 24 -7.87 20.59 -2.50
C ALA A 24 -8.80 21.46 -1.64
N ASP A 25 -9.32 22.56 -2.18
CA ASP A 25 -10.30 23.43 -1.51
C ASP A 25 -11.57 22.66 -1.13
N LYS A 26 -12.07 21.79 -2.02
CA LYS A 26 -13.26 20.97 -1.73
C LYS A 26 -13.01 19.98 -0.59
N ILE A 27 -11.84 19.33 -0.59
CA ILE A 27 -11.43 18.40 0.48
C ILE A 27 -11.33 19.16 1.81
N ALA A 28 -10.67 20.32 1.82
CA ALA A 28 -10.53 21.15 3.01
C ALA A 28 -11.86 21.71 3.52
N ALA A 29 -12.77 22.10 2.62
CA ALA A 29 -14.11 22.58 2.97
C ALA A 29 -14.97 21.49 3.63
N ALA A 30 -14.70 20.21 3.35
CA ALA A 30 -15.29 19.08 4.05
C ALA A 30 -14.62 18.78 5.41
N GLY A 31 -13.65 19.59 5.84
CA GLY A 31 -12.87 19.37 7.06
C GLY A 31 -11.87 18.22 6.96
N LEU A 32 -11.56 17.76 5.75
CA LEU A 32 -10.66 16.65 5.51
C LEU A 32 -9.26 17.13 5.13
N SER A 33 -8.27 16.27 5.36
CA SER A 33 -6.89 16.43 4.90
C SER A 33 -6.54 15.32 3.91
N VAL A 34 -5.59 15.57 3.02
CA VAL A 34 -5.02 14.53 2.17
C VAL A 34 -3.90 13.80 2.92
N GLY A 35 -3.92 12.47 2.85
CA GLY A 35 -2.90 11.58 3.38
C GLY A 35 -1.90 11.14 2.32
N SER A 36 -1.79 9.84 2.13
CA SER A 36 -0.90 9.20 1.17
C SER A 36 -1.43 9.32 -0.27
N LEU A 37 -0.51 9.25 -1.22
CA LEU A 37 -0.81 9.31 -2.65
C LEU A 37 -0.47 7.97 -3.28
N VAL A 38 -1.37 7.39 -4.05
CA VAL A 38 -1.08 6.18 -4.82
C VAL A 38 -0.53 6.59 -6.19
N ALA A 39 0.74 6.26 -6.44
CA ALA A 39 1.39 6.59 -7.70
C ALA A 39 0.83 5.74 -8.86
N PRO A 40 0.68 6.30 -10.07
CA PRO A 40 0.17 5.58 -11.23
C PRO A 40 1.29 4.78 -11.91
N VAL A 41 1.84 3.79 -11.19
CA VAL A 41 3.03 3.03 -11.61
C VAL A 41 2.71 1.84 -12.52
N TRP A 42 1.43 1.50 -12.71
CA TRP A 42 1.03 0.28 -13.41
C TRP A 42 1.03 0.43 -14.94
N PRO A 43 1.27 -0.67 -15.69
CA PRO A 43 1.02 -0.69 -17.12
C PRO A 43 -0.40 -0.23 -17.47
N GLY A 44 -0.52 0.61 -18.50
CA GLY A 44 -1.80 1.22 -18.89
C GLY A 44 -2.16 2.50 -18.11
N THR A 45 -1.34 2.89 -17.13
CA THR A 45 -1.43 4.19 -16.46
C THR A 45 -0.33 5.14 -16.98
N VAL A 46 0.49 5.71 -16.09
CA VAL A 46 1.72 6.44 -16.47
C VAL A 46 2.91 5.48 -16.49
N GLY A 47 2.96 4.54 -15.54
CA GLY A 47 4.12 3.71 -15.30
C GLY A 47 4.22 2.40 -16.09
N GLY A 48 5.15 1.57 -15.67
CA GLY A 48 5.40 0.21 -16.16
C GLY A 48 6.15 -0.60 -15.10
N SER A 49 6.34 -1.90 -15.32
CA SER A 49 6.98 -2.79 -14.35
C SER A 49 8.38 -2.31 -13.93
N ALA A 50 8.64 -2.30 -12.62
CA ALA A 50 9.93 -1.96 -12.02
C ALA A 50 11.07 -2.93 -12.38
N PHE A 51 10.74 -4.11 -12.92
CA PHE A 51 11.70 -5.09 -13.45
C PHE A 51 11.45 -5.43 -14.93
N GLY A 52 10.63 -4.64 -15.61
CA GLY A 52 10.35 -4.77 -17.02
C GLY A 52 11.50 -4.29 -17.91
N SER A 53 11.14 -3.84 -19.11
CA SER A 53 12.07 -3.26 -20.07
C SER A 53 12.68 -1.94 -19.57
N ALA A 54 13.69 -1.42 -20.27
CA ALA A 54 14.24 -0.11 -19.97
C ALA A 54 13.18 1.00 -20.04
N ASP A 55 12.25 0.91 -20.98
CA ASP A 55 11.14 1.87 -21.13
C ASP A 55 10.13 1.74 -19.98
N ASP A 56 9.81 0.52 -19.54
CA ASP A 56 8.91 0.30 -18.40
C ASP A 56 9.45 0.96 -17.12
N ARG A 57 10.74 0.74 -16.83
CA ARG A 57 11.39 1.33 -15.64
C ARG A 57 11.50 2.84 -15.75
N LYS A 58 11.71 3.38 -16.95
CA LYS A 58 11.69 4.83 -17.18
C LYS A 58 10.29 5.42 -16.92
N ASN A 59 9.25 4.74 -17.39
CA ASN A 59 7.87 5.13 -17.15
C ASN A 59 7.50 5.01 -15.65
N PHE A 60 8.01 3.99 -14.96
CA PHE A 60 7.88 3.87 -13.51
C PHE A 60 8.40 5.13 -12.81
N VAL A 61 9.61 5.55 -13.15
CA VAL A 61 10.23 6.76 -12.59
C VAL A 61 9.43 8.02 -12.93
N LEU A 62 8.94 8.14 -14.17
CA LEU A 62 8.05 9.25 -14.59
C LEU A 62 6.77 9.33 -13.74
N ALA A 63 6.17 8.20 -13.37
CA ALA A 63 5.00 8.18 -12.49
C ALA A 63 5.31 8.78 -11.12
N ILE A 64 6.51 8.55 -10.59
CA ILE A 64 6.97 9.12 -9.32
C ILE A 64 7.24 10.62 -9.44
N GLU A 65 7.82 11.07 -10.56
CA GLU A 65 8.00 12.51 -10.82
C GLU A 65 6.66 13.26 -10.82
N LYS A 66 5.64 12.68 -11.48
CA LYS A 66 4.28 13.26 -11.48
C LYS A 66 3.65 13.25 -10.09
N ALA A 67 3.81 12.16 -9.35
CA ALA A 67 3.32 12.08 -7.97
C ALA A 67 3.97 13.14 -7.06
N CYS A 68 5.29 13.35 -7.18
CA CYS A 68 6.01 14.39 -6.44
C CYS A 68 5.55 15.81 -6.82
N ARG A 69 5.27 16.08 -8.10
CA ARG A 69 4.70 17.37 -8.54
C ARG A 69 3.37 17.65 -7.84
N ILE A 70 2.48 16.66 -7.85
CA ILE A 70 1.14 16.77 -7.23
C ILE A 70 1.27 16.91 -5.71
N SER A 71 2.11 16.10 -5.07
CA SER A 71 2.34 16.16 -3.62
C SER A 71 2.83 17.55 -3.20
N LYS A 72 3.78 18.14 -3.94
CA LYS A 72 4.27 19.49 -3.69
C LYS A 72 3.15 20.53 -3.71
N ILE A 73 2.27 20.50 -4.71
CA ILE A 73 1.16 21.47 -4.81
C ILE A 73 0.19 21.31 -3.63
N LEU A 74 -0.13 20.06 -3.24
CA LEU A 74 -1.02 19.78 -2.10
C LEU A 74 -0.40 20.18 -0.76
N ASN A 75 0.92 19.98 -0.61
CA ASN A 75 1.70 20.41 0.54
C ASN A 75 1.75 21.95 0.63
N ASP A 76 2.03 22.64 -0.49
CA ASP A 76 2.07 24.11 -0.57
C ASP A 76 0.68 24.74 -0.33
N HIS A 77 -0.39 24.05 -0.72
CA HIS A 77 -1.76 24.42 -0.34
C HIS A 77 -2.04 24.22 1.16
N GLY A 78 -1.38 23.23 1.78
CA GLY A 78 -1.54 22.89 3.20
C GLY A 78 -2.68 21.92 3.51
N VAL A 79 -3.36 21.37 2.48
CA VAL A 79 -4.36 20.29 2.69
C VAL A 79 -3.70 18.96 3.01
N ARG A 80 -2.44 18.76 2.56
CA ARG A 80 -1.60 17.60 2.86
C ARG A 80 -0.47 18.01 3.79
N LYS A 81 -0.29 17.26 4.88
CA LYS A 81 0.73 17.52 5.93
C LYS A 81 1.51 16.27 6.35
N SER A 82 1.12 15.12 5.83
CA SER A 82 1.61 13.79 6.18
C SER A 82 1.32 12.81 5.04
N GLY A 83 1.72 11.55 5.23
CA GLY A 83 1.57 10.49 4.25
C GLY A 83 2.84 10.31 3.43
N ILE A 84 2.76 9.38 2.49
CA ILE A 84 3.84 8.99 1.59
C ILE A 84 3.33 8.91 0.14
N ILE A 85 4.18 8.46 -0.78
CA ILE A 85 3.77 8.04 -2.12
C ILE A 85 3.84 6.50 -2.18
N ARG A 86 2.68 5.86 -2.28
CA ARG A 86 2.54 4.41 -2.35
C ARG A 86 2.88 3.92 -3.75
N ILE A 87 3.61 2.81 -3.84
CA ILE A 87 4.08 2.19 -5.07
C ILE A 87 3.87 0.67 -5.04
N ASP A 88 3.88 0.06 -6.22
CA ASP A 88 4.03 -1.39 -6.43
C ASP A 88 5.19 -1.66 -7.36
N THR A 89 5.65 -2.90 -7.51
CA THR A 89 6.60 -3.26 -8.58
C THR A 89 5.94 -3.33 -9.96
N ALA A 90 4.61 -3.38 -10.02
CA ALA A 90 3.84 -3.28 -11.26
C ALA A 90 4.14 -4.36 -12.33
N GLY A 91 4.71 -5.49 -11.93
CA GLY A 91 4.92 -6.67 -12.76
C GLY A 91 4.43 -7.95 -12.08
N GLY A 92 3.86 -8.89 -12.83
CA GLY A 92 3.25 -10.10 -12.28
C GLY A 92 4.24 -11.09 -11.68
N VAL A 93 3.75 -11.97 -10.81
CA VAL A 93 4.55 -12.98 -10.10
C VAL A 93 5.22 -13.96 -11.08
N ASP A 94 4.50 -14.46 -12.08
CA ASP A 94 5.04 -15.44 -13.04
C ASP A 94 6.27 -14.89 -13.77
N ALA A 95 6.20 -13.65 -14.27
CA ALA A 95 7.33 -12.99 -14.93
C ALA A 95 8.50 -12.73 -13.97
N PHE A 96 8.22 -12.47 -12.69
CA PHE A 96 9.28 -12.32 -11.69
C PHE A 96 10.02 -13.65 -11.45
N LEU A 97 9.29 -14.77 -11.42
CA LEU A 97 9.82 -16.09 -11.15
C LEU A 97 10.72 -16.67 -12.25
N GLU A 98 10.73 -16.07 -13.45
CA GLU A 98 11.65 -16.46 -14.53
C GLU A 98 13.13 -16.19 -14.18
N ASP A 99 13.40 -15.13 -13.41
CA ASP A 99 14.74 -14.78 -12.92
C ASP A 99 14.64 -13.99 -11.60
N PRO A 100 14.35 -14.65 -10.46
CA PRO A 100 14.11 -13.95 -9.19
C PRO A 100 15.28 -13.05 -8.78
N ALA A 101 16.51 -13.54 -8.88
CA ALA A 101 17.69 -12.77 -8.49
C ALA A 101 17.93 -11.56 -9.41
N GLY A 102 17.82 -11.74 -10.73
CA GLY A 102 17.97 -10.65 -11.68
C GLY A 102 16.83 -9.64 -11.61
N ASN A 103 15.59 -10.10 -11.40
CA ASN A 103 14.43 -9.24 -11.26
C ASN A 103 14.45 -8.46 -9.93
N THR A 104 14.82 -9.06 -8.80
CA THR A 104 15.05 -8.33 -7.54
C THR A 104 16.11 -7.24 -7.72
N LYS A 105 17.21 -7.54 -8.44
CA LYS A 105 18.23 -6.53 -8.74
C LYS A 105 17.66 -5.36 -9.56
N LYS A 106 16.86 -5.63 -10.59
CA LYS A 106 16.20 -4.58 -11.39
C LYS A 106 15.22 -3.76 -10.57
N ILE A 107 14.39 -4.39 -9.73
CA ILE A 107 13.48 -3.67 -8.82
C ILE A 107 14.28 -2.73 -7.93
N ALA A 108 15.34 -3.23 -7.29
CA ALA A 108 16.18 -2.43 -6.40
C ALA A 108 16.87 -1.25 -7.13
N GLU A 109 17.26 -1.42 -8.40
CA GLU A 109 17.77 -0.30 -9.21
C GLU A 109 16.67 0.76 -9.46
N THR A 110 15.48 0.33 -9.90
CA THR A 110 14.36 1.22 -10.19
C THR A 110 13.86 1.94 -8.92
N PHE A 111 13.68 1.22 -7.82
CA PHE A 111 13.26 1.78 -6.53
C PHE A 111 14.28 2.75 -5.97
N ARG A 112 15.60 2.52 -6.17
CA ARG A 112 16.62 3.49 -5.79
C ARG A 112 16.55 4.77 -6.61
N GLU A 113 16.29 4.67 -7.90
CA GLU A 113 16.13 5.84 -8.77
C GLU A 113 14.89 6.65 -8.38
N ALA A 114 13.74 5.99 -8.26
CA ALA A 114 12.50 6.58 -7.77
C ALA A 114 12.65 7.19 -6.36
N GLY A 115 13.31 6.49 -5.44
CA GLY A 115 13.55 6.94 -4.07
C GLY A 115 14.39 8.22 -4.03
N LYS A 116 15.42 8.36 -4.87
CA LYS A 116 16.20 9.60 -4.97
C LYS A 116 15.32 10.79 -5.40
N ILE A 117 14.43 10.58 -6.37
CA ILE A 117 13.49 11.63 -6.82
C ILE A 117 12.52 12.00 -5.70
N ALA A 118 11.94 11.01 -5.01
CA ALA A 118 11.07 11.26 -3.86
C ALA A 118 11.81 12.06 -2.77
N GLN A 119 13.01 11.65 -2.40
CA GLN A 119 13.84 12.33 -1.40
C GLN A 119 14.15 13.77 -1.77
N GLN A 120 14.48 14.05 -3.04
CA GLN A 120 14.73 15.41 -3.54
C GLN A 120 13.50 16.32 -3.44
N ASN A 121 12.30 15.74 -3.44
CA ASN A 121 11.03 16.44 -3.29
C ASN A 121 10.50 16.40 -1.84
N GLY A 122 11.26 15.85 -0.89
CA GLY A 122 10.87 15.73 0.52
C GLY A 122 9.82 14.64 0.79
N GLU A 123 9.66 13.69 -0.13
CA GLU A 123 8.71 12.58 -0.02
C GLU A 123 9.43 11.26 0.30
N ARG A 124 8.65 10.27 0.73
CA ARG A 124 9.07 8.88 0.93
C ARG A 124 8.18 7.97 0.09
N LEU A 125 8.70 6.81 -0.27
CA LEU A 125 7.99 5.79 -1.02
C LEU A 125 7.66 4.60 -0.12
N ALA A 126 6.47 4.03 -0.24
CA ALA A 126 6.11 2.81 0.45
C ALA A 126 5.57 1.77 -0.54
N ALA A 127 6.21 0.60 -0.59
CA ALA A 127 5.71 -0.54 -1.35
C ALA A 127 4.57 -1.20 -0.57
N GLU A 128 3.37 -1.28 -1.14
CA GLU A 128 2.21 -1.88 -0.45
C GLU A 128 2.30 -3.41 -0.43
N GLY A 129 1.94 -4.05 0.68
CA GLY A 129 2.01 -5.52 0.84
C GLY A 129 1.13 -6.39 -0.06
N GLU A 130 0.74 -5.89 -1.23
CA GLU A 130 -0.15 -6.52 -2.18
C GLU A 130 0.50 -7.74 -2.87
N ILE A 131 -0.17 -8.89 -2.75
CA ILE A 131 0.42 -10.18 -3.10
C ILE A 131 0.54 -10.46 -4.60
N CYS A 132 -0.11 -9.68 -5.48
CA CYS A 132 -0.11 -9.93 -6.92
C CYS A 132 1.16 -9.46 -7.64
N TRP A 133 2.04 -8.74 -6.95
CA TRP A 133 3.22 -8.12 -7.56
C TRP A 133 4.50 -8.92 -7.32
N GLY A 134 5.22 -9.22 -8.40
CA GLY A 134 6.54 -9.86 -8.37
C GLY A 134 7.54 -9.08 -7.51
N GLY A 135 8.33 -9.76 -6.68
CA GLY A 135 9.18 -9.12 -5.66
C GLY A 135 8.43 -8.59 -4.43
N MET A 136 7.09 -8.61 -4.41
CA MET A 136 6.25 -8.19 -3.27
C MET A 136 5.20 -9.26 -2.91
N HIS A 137 5.22 -10.42 -3.55
CA HIS A 137 4.18 -11.45 -3.45
C HIS A 137 4.28 -12.32 -2.17
N SER A 138 5.29 -12.08 -1.34
CA SER A 138 5.47 -12.71 -0.03
C SER A 138 6.29 -11.80 0.88
N TRP A 139 6.22 -12.05 2.20
CA TRP A 139 7.00 -11.29 3.16
C TRP A 139 8.52 -11.45 3.00
N LYS A 140 8.97 -12.63 2.54
CA LYS A 140 10.39 -12.88 2.24
C LYS A 140 10.84 -12.11 1.00
N ALA A 141 10.08 -12.20 -0.09
CA ALA A 141 10.39 -11.49 -1.33
C ALA A 141 10.36 -9.96 -1.13
N MET A 142 9.41 -9.46 -0.34
CA MET A 142 9.32 -8.05 0.01
C MET A 142 10.55 -7.60 0.83
N LEU A 143 10.95 -8.40 1.84
CA LEU A 143 12.15 -8.10 2.62
C LEU A 143 13.41 -8.09 1.75
N ASP A 144 13.61 -9.11 0.90
CA ASP A 144 14.74 -9.18 -0.03
C ASP A 144 14.78 -7.95 -0.95
N THR A 145 13.61 -7.50 -1.44
CA THR A 145 13.47 -6.32 -2.30
C THR A 145 13.85 -5.03 -1.56
N LEU A 146 13.40 -4.85 -0.32
CA LEU A 146 13.71 -3.67 0.50
C LEU A 146 15.21 -3.63 0.86
N GLU A 147 15.77 -4.77 1.27
CA GLU A 147 17.19 -4.90 1.59
C GLU A 147 18.07 -4.65 0.36
N ALA A 148 17.72 -5.20 -0.80
CA ALA A 148 18.44 -4.97 -2.05
C ALA A 148 18.34 -3.50 -2.51
N THR A 149 17.21 -2.84 -2.25
CA THR A 149 17.02 -1.41 -2.53
C THR A 149 17.94 -0.55 -1.66
N GLY A 150 18.10 -0.89 -0.38
CA GLY A 150 19.10 -0.26 0.49
C GLY A 150 18.90 1.23 0.73
N MET A 151 17.64 1.69 0.80
CA MET A 151 17.27 3.09 1.11
C MET A 151 16.22 3.17 2.25
N PRO A 152 16.48 2.60 3.44
CA PRO A 152 15.48 2.41 4.50
C PRO A 152 14.82 3.71 5.00
N ASP A 153 15.52 4.85 4.91
CA ASP A 153 14.96 6.14 5.33
C ASP A 153 13.94 6.72 4.33
N VAL A 154 13.98 6.24 3.07
CA VAL A 154 13.24 6.84 1.94
C VAL A 154 12.26 5.88 1.30
N VAL A 155 12.64 4.61 1.13
CA VAL A 155 11.82 3.55 0.55
C VAL A 155 11.53 2.52 1.64
N GLY A 156 10.26 2.38 1.97
CA GLY A 156 9.78 1.48 3.01
C GLY A 156 8.60 0.64 2.54
N PHE A 157 7.85 0.16 3.51
CA PHE A 157 6.72 -0.74 3.35
C PHE A 157 5.43 -0.05 3.79
N GLN A 158 4.34 -0.25 3.05
CA GLN A 158 2.99 0.05 3.49
C GLN A 158 2.33 -1.28 3.86
N ALA A 159 2.04 -1.44 5.15
CA ALA A 159 1.34 -2.62 5.63
C ALA A 159 -0.16 -2.39 5.46
N ASP A 160 -0.78 -3.14 4.55
CA ASP A 160 -2.23 -3.27 4.48
C ASP A 160 -2.65 -4.57 5.18
N LEU A 161 -3.63 -4.48 6.08
CA LEU A 161 -4.07 -5.64 6.86
C LEU A 161 -4.63 -6.78 6.00
N ALA A 162 -5.44 -6.47 4.97
CA ALA A 162 -6.06 -7.49 4.13
C ALA A 162 -5.02 -8.20 3.24
N HIS A 163 -4.08 -7.44 2.69
CA HIS A 163 -3.02 -7.98 1.86
C HIS A 163 -1.99 -8.78 2.66
N THR A 164 -1.51 -8.22 3.78
CA THR A 164 -0.49 -8.88 4.61
C THR A 164 -1.02 -10.13 5.31
N TYR A 165 -2.32 -10.24 5.57
CA TYR A 165 -2.95 -11.50 5.99
C TYR A 165 -2.64 -12.63 5.00
N LEU A 166 -2.66 -12.38 3.69
CA LEU A 166 -2.39 -13.40 2.68
C LEU A 166 -0.91 -13.79 2.57
N TYR A 167 0.02 -12.98 3.07
CA TYR A 167 1.41 -13.41 3.25
C TYR A 167 1.53 -14.57 4.24
N LEU A 168 0.69 -14.61 5.28
CA LEU A 168 0.69 -15.73 6.25
C LEU A 168 0.33 -17.03 5.56
N MET A 169 -0.58 -16.96 4.59
CA MET A 169 -1.12 -18.11 3.87
C MET A 169 -0.25 -18.51 2.67
N GLY A 170 0.68 -17.66 2.22
CA GLY A 170 1.61 -17.95 1.13
C GLY A 170 0.94 -18.19 -0.22
N TYR A 171 -0.16 -17.48 -0.54
CA TYR A 171 -0.98 -17.72 -1.75
C TYR A 171 -0.18 -17.76 -3.06
N ASN A 172 0.80 -16.86 -3.21
CA ASN A 172 1.66 -16.77 -4.40
C ASN A 172 3.11 -17.24 -4.12
N ALA A 173 3.39 -17.73 -2.90
CA ALA A 173 4.68 -18.26 -2.45
C ALA A 173 4.49 -19.27 -1.31
N PRO A 174 4.05 -20.50 -1.59
CA PRO A 174 3.76 -21.51 -0.56
C PRO A 174 4.96 -21.81 0.35
N GLU A 175 6.18 -21.68 -0.16
CA GLU A 175 7.45 -21.81 0.59
C GLU A 175 7.69 -20.69 1.62
N ALA A 176 6.93 -19.60 1.54
CA ALA A 176 6.93 -18.51 2.50
C ALA A 176 5.74 -18.56 3.47
N ALA A 177 4.80 -19.51 3.31
CA ALA A 177 3.64 -19.65 4.18
C ALA A 177 4.05 -19.87 5.65
N LEU A 178 3.35 -19.20 6.56
CA LEU A 178 3.48 -19.35 8.01
C LEU A 178 2.30 -20.10 8.63
N LEU A 179 1.16 -20.14 7.94
CA LEU A 179 -0.07 -20.80 8.36
C LEU A 179 -0.58 -21.76 7.28
N GLN A 180 -1.35 -22.75 7.73
CA GLN A 180 -2.09 -23.67 6.86
C GLN A 180 -3.60 -23.43 7.00
N PRO A 181 -4.41 -23.76 5.99
CA PRO A 181 -5.87 -23.66 6.10
C PRO A 181 -6.39 -24.43 7.32
N GLY A 182 -7.29 -23.79 8.09
CA GLY A 182 -7.83 -24.35 9.33
C GLY A 182 -6.99 -24.05 10.58
N TYR A 183 -6.06 -23.10 10.51
CA TYR A 183 -5.27 -22.64 11.65
C TYR A 183 -6.17 -22.16 12.82
N THR A 184 -5.66 -22.28 14.05
CA THR A 184 -6.31 -21.71 15.25
C THR A 184 -5.76 -20.33 15.60
N ASP A 185 -6.44 -19.61 16.49
CA ASP A 185 -5.96 -18.32 16.99
C ASP A 185 -4.59 -18.45 17.68
N GLU A 186 -4.36 -19.56 18.39
CA GLU A 186 -3.08 -19.85 19.05
C GLU A 186 -1.93 -20.03 18.05
N GLU A 187 -2.22 -20.48 16.83
CA GLU A 187 -1.25 -20.58 15.73
C GLU A 187 -1.10 -19.24 14.99
N PHE A 188 -2.20 -18.50 14.83
CA PHE A 188 -2.25 -17.23 14.11
C PHE A 188 -1.31 -16.18 14.71
N TRP A 189 -1.42 -15.90 16.01
CA TRP A 189 -0.69 -14.78 16.61
C TRP A 189 0.84 -14.94 16.58
N PRO A 190 1.44 -16.12 16.85
CA PRO A 190 2.87 -16.36 16.65
C PRO A 190 3.32 -16.18 15.18
N ALA A 191 2.53 -16.66 14.21
CA ALA A 191 2.81 -16.45 12.79
C ALA A 191 2.73 -14.97 12.42
N TYR A 192 1.69 -14.27 12.89
CA TYR A 192 1.51 -12.84 12.69
C TYR A 192 2.66 -12.03 13.29
N LYS A 193 3.14 -12.41 14.47
CA LYS A 193 4.32 -11.81 15.09
C LYS A 193 5.57 -12.02 14.24
N THR A 194 5.77 -13.22 13.69
CA THR A 194 6.90 -13.52 12.81
C THR A 194 6.90 -12.62 11.56
N LEU A 195 5.74 -12.51 10.90
CA LEU A 195 5.54 -11.63 9.74
C LEU A 195 5.82 -10.17 10.10
N THR A 196 5.16 -9.67 11.14
CA THR A 196 5.24 -8.26 11.54
C THR A 196 6.64 -7.91 12.04
N ASP A 197 7.32 -8.74 12.81
CA ASP A 197 8.69 -8.46 13.25
C ASP A 197 9.67 -8.32 12.08
N ALA A 198 9.48 -9.06 10.98
CA ALA A 198 10.33 -8.97 9.80
C ALA A 198 10.12 -7.66 9.03
N LEU A 199 8.87 -7.23 8.82
CA LEU A 199 8.55 -6.09 7.96
C LEU A 199 8.29 -4.77 8.71
N ARG A 200 7.91 -4.81 10.00
CA ARG A 200 7.62 -3.62 10.81
C ARG A 200 8.76 -2.60 10.82
N PRO A 201 10.04 -2.96 10.91
CA PRO A 201 11.14 -1.99 10.83
C PRO A 201 11.12 -1.15 9.55
N TRP A 202 10.54 -1.68 8.47
CA TRP A 202 10.39 -1.02 7.18
C TRP A 202 9.05 -0.32 7.00
N THR A 203 8.05 -0.60 7.85
CA THR A 203 6.69 -0.05 7.71
C THR A 203 6.66 1.44 8.04
N ILE A 204 6.28 2.26 7.05
CA ILE A 204 6.23 3.72 7.14
C ILE A 204 4.86 4.30 6.76
N ASP A 205 3.93 3.43 6.40
CA ASP A 205 2.52 3.72 6.15
C ASP A 205 1.68 2.48 6.49
N PHE A 206 0.39 2.67 6.79
CA PHE A 206 -0.46 1.61 7.28
C PHE A 206 -1.91 1.80 6.85
N HIS A 207 -2.45 0.76 6.22
CA HIS A 207 -3.85 0.65 5.87
C HIS A 207 -4.55 -0.35 6.79
N VAL A 208 -5.60 0.14 7.43
CA VAL A 208 -6.54 -0.67 8.21
C VAL A 208 -7.51 -1.30 7.22
N ALA A 209 -7.66 -2.60 7.27
CA ALA A 209 -8.52 -3.34 6.36
C ALA A 209 -8.99 -4.67 6.99
N GLN A 210 -9.88 -5.35 6.29
CA GLN A 210 -10.37 -6.68 6.65
C GLN A 210 -10.33 -7.60 5.42
N ASN A 211 -10.08 -8.89 5.65
CA ASN A 211 -10.09 -9.92 4.62
C ASN A 211 -10.91 -11.13 5.11
N ASP A 212 -11.69 -11.74 4.23
CA ASP A 212 -12.56 -12.89 4.51
C ASP A 212 -11.87 -14.25 4.30
N GLY A 213 -10.58 -14.25 4.01
CA GLY A 213 -9.79 -15.42 3.64
C GLY A 213 -9.70 -15.64 2.13
N THR A 214 -10.28 -14.77 1.30
CA THR A 214 -10.31 -14.94 -0.15
C THR A 214 -9.44 -13.93 -0.88
N VAL A 215 -9.11 -14.29 -2.13
CA VAL A 215 -8.44 -13.41 -3.09
C VAL A 215 -9.47 -12.79 -4.03
N HIS A 216 -9.16 -11.62 -4.57
CA HIS A 216 -9.90 -10.95 -5.63
C HIS A 216 -9.01 -10.82 -6.87
N GLY A 217 -9.60 -10.88 -8.06
CA GLY A 217 -8.87 -10.72 -9.32
C GLY A 217 -9.60 -9.75 -10.26
N THR A 218 -8.97 -8.62 -10.58
CA THR A 218 -9.48 -7.62 -11.55
C THR A 218 -8.34 -6.93 -12.30
N GLY A 219 -8.41 -6.93 -13.64
CA GLY A 219 -7.45 -6.21 -14.48
C GLY A 219 -6.02 -6.73 -14.31
N SER A 220 -5.07 -5.83 -14.03
CA SER A 220 -3.66 -6.18 -13.74
C SER A 220 -3.45 -6.85 -12.38
N HIS A 221 -4.45 -6.81 -11.49
CA HIS A 221 -4.44 -7.49 -10.21
C HIS A 221 -5.04 -8.88 -10.37
N ASP A 222 -4.26 -9.86 -10.81
CA ASP A 222 -4.77 -11.21 -11.13
C ASP A 222 -5.17 -12.00 -9.87
N LYS A 223 -4.42 -11.83 -8.76
CA LYS A 223 -4.68 -12.44 -7.45
C LYS A 223 -4.23 -11.52 -6.32
N THR A 224 -5.11 -10.62 -5.89
CA THR A 224 -4.86 -9.67 -4.79
C THR A 224 -5.71 -10.01 -3.56
N GLY A 225 -5.37 -9.44 -2.40
CA GLY A 225 -6.15 -9.64 -1.18
C GLY A 225 -7.49 -8.96 -1.26
N ARG A 226 -8.58 -9.73 -1.13
CA ARG A 226 -9.92 -9.17 -1.16
C ARG A 226 -10.17 -8.34 0.08
N HIS A 227 -10.43 -7.05 -0.10
CA HIS A 227 -11.00 -6.21 0.95
C HIS A 227 -12.47 -6.57 1.17
N CYS A 228 -12.85 -6.83 2.42
CA CYS A 228 -14.25 -7.00 2.81
C CYS A 228 -14.65 -6.00 3.90
N PRO A 229 -15.96 -5.80 4.16
CA PRO A 229 -16.44 -4.89 5.19
C PRO A 229 -15.84 -5.18 6.57
N ALA A 230 -15.69 -4.15 7.41
CA ALA A 230 -15.10 -4.33 8.75
C ALA A 230 -15.92 -5.27 9.66
N ASP A 231 -17.23 -5.39 9.40
CA ASP A 231 -18.18 -6.26 10.08
C ASP A 231 -18.54 -7.52 9.26
N ASP A 232 -17.74 -7.87 8.25
CA ASP A 232 -17.96 -9.10 7.49
C ASP A 232 -17.94 -10.31 8.45
N PRO A 233 -18.99 -11.14 8.47
CA PRO A 233 -19.07 -12.28 9.39
C PRO A 233 -18.00 -13.34 9.14
N ASN A 234 -17.32 -13.30 7.99
CA ASN A 234 -16.21 -14.19 7.64
C ASN A 234 -14.83 -13.52 7.81
N GLY A 235 -14.78 -12.29 8.30
CA GLY A 235 -13.54 -11.55 8.55
C GLY A 235 -12.54 -12.36 9.37
N LYS A 236 -11.28 -12.38 8.93
CA LYS A 236 -10.20 -13.20 9.51
C LYS A 236 -9.36 -12.48 10.53
N LEU A 237 -9.43 -11.16 10.57
CA LEU A 237 -8.60 -10.33 11.42
C LEU A 237 -9.41 -9.77 12.60
N ASP A 238 -8.86 -9.93 13.80
CA ASP A 238 -9.11 -8.95 14.85
C ASP A 238 -8.35 -7.66 14.47
N ILE A 239 -9.05 -6.75 13.80
CA ILE A 239 -8.50 -5.54 13.18
C ILE A 239 -7.70 -4.70 14.19
N ALA A 240 -8.27 -4.48 15.39
CA ALA A 240 -7.64 -3.67 16.42
C ALA A 240 -6.36 -4.34 16.93
N LYS A 241 -6.43 -5.63 17.30
CA LYS A 241 -5.26 -6.37 17.80
C LYS A 241 -4.18 -6.49 16.72
N ALA A 242 -4.54 -6.81 15.48
CA ALA A 242 -3.61 -6.90 14.36
C ALA A 242 -2.89 -5.56 14.11
N SER A 243 -3.61 -4.44 14.20
CA SER A 243 -3.03 -3.10 14.03
C SER A 243 -1.94 -2.79 15.06
N THR A 244 -2.09 -3.25 16.31
CA THR A 244 -1.07 -3.03 17.36
C THR A 244 0.31 -3.59 17.00
N TYR A 245 0.35 -4.71 16.25
CA TYR A 245 1.62 -5.31 15.82
C TYR A 245 2.33 -4.44 14.81
N TRP A 246 1.61 -3.77 13.90
CA TRP A 246 2.21 -2.91 12.88
C TRP A 246 2.53 -1.52 13.39
N LEU A 247 1.68 -0.96 14.25
CA LEU A 247 1.76 0.42 14.73
C LEU A 247 2.63 0.59 15.99
N GLN A 248 3.19 -0.49 16.55
CA GLN A 248 4.18 -0.40 17.62
C GLN A 248 5.36 0.51 17.20
N GLU A 249 5.62 1.60 17.93
CA GLU A 249 6.64 2.61 17.59
C GLU A 249 6.43 3.27 16.20
N ALA A 250 5.18 3.44 15.80
CA ALA A 250 4.79 4.12 14.56
C ALA A 250 5.31 5.57 14.47
N ASP A 251 5.33 6.29 15.60
CA ASP A 251 5.81 7.67 15.72
C ASP A 251 7.29 7.79 15.34
N LYS A 252 8.13 6.86 15.81
CA LYS A 252 9.57 6.80 15.49
C LYS A 252 9.83 6.53 14.01
N ARG A 253 8.91 5.84 13.34
CA ARG A 253 8.97 5.52 11.89
C ARG A 253 8.32 6.60 11.03
N GLY A 254 7.68 7.60 11.64
CA GLY A 254 7.10 8.76 10.98
C GLY A 254 5.67 8.58 10.50
N ILE A 255 4.97 7.54 10.94
CA ILE A 255 3.56 7.32 10.61
C ILE A 255 2.71 8.33 11.39
N LYS A 256 2.01 9.20 10.66
CA LYS A 256 1.12 10.24 11.20
C LYS A 256 -0.30 10.14 10.65
N HIS A 257 -0.49 9.23 9.70
CA HIS A 257 -1.72 9.01 8.98
C HIS A 257 -1.93 7.51 8.87
N ILE A 258 -3.17 7.08 9.08
CA ILE A 258 -3.64 5.74 8.76
C ILE A 258 -4.95 5.90 7.98
N CYS A 259 -5.17 5.01 7.02
CA CYS A 259 -6.36 5.02 6.17
C CYS A 259 -7.09 3.69 6.29
N TRP A 260 -8.41 3.70 6.12
CA TRP A 260 -9.14 2.46 5.88
C TRP A 260 -9.04 2.14 4.39
N ASP A 261 -8.55 0.96 4.02
CA ASP A 261 -8.59 0.52 2.63
C ASP A 261 -9.89 -0.23 2.34
N GLY A 262 -10.65 0.32 1.40
CA GLY A 262 -11.88 -0.24 0.86
C GLY A 262 -11.87 -0.22 -0.66
N CYS A 263 -10.69 -0.27 -1.30
CA CYS A 263 -10.50 -0.08 -2.74
C CYS A 263 -11.31 -1.05 -3.62
N MET A 264 -11.76 -2.18 -3.07
CA MET A 264 -12.58 -3.18 -3.77
C MET A 264 -14.09 -3.06 -3.48
N PHE A 265 -14.53 -2.05 -2.72
CA PHE A 265 -15.95 -1.88 -2.42
C PHE A 265 -16.68 -1.25 -3.62
N PRO A 266 -17.84 -1.80 -4.03
CA PRO A 266 -18.65 -1.18 -5.06
C PRO A 266 -19.25 0.13 -4.54
N ASN A 267 -19.51 1.09 -5.44
CA ASN A 267 -20.10 2.38 -5.09
C ASN A 267 -21.40 2.23 -4.26
N GLU A 268 -22.25 1.25 -4.59
CA GLU A 268 -23.49 1.00 -3.84
C GLU A 268 -23.24 0.71 -2.34
N THR A 269 -22.11 0.07 -2.01
CA THR A 269 -21.71 -0.15 -0.62
C THR A 269 -21.26 1.16 0.03
N LEU A 270 -20.49 1.98 -0.70
CA LEU A 270 -19.99 3.27 -0.21
C LEU A 270 -21.07 4.35 -0.09
N GLU A 271 -22.19 4.23 -0.80
CA GLU A 271 -23.34 5.15 -0.69
C GLU A 271 -24.20 4.89 0.56
N LYS A 272 -23.96 3.80 1.28
CA LYS A 272 -24.69 3.44 2.52
C LYS A 272 -23.99 4.04 3.74
N GLN A 273 -24.67 4.92 4.47
CA GLN A 273 -24.15 5.52 5.72
C GLN A 273 -23.69 4.47 6.74
N GLY A 274 -24.37 3.33 6.81
CA GLY A 274 -24.01 2.22 7.70
C GLY A 274 -22.57 1.74 7.48
N THR A 275 -22.10 1.67 6.24
CA THR A 275 -20.73 1.30 5.89
C THR A 275 -19.71 2.20 6.59
N TRP A 276 -19.90 3.52 6.51
CA TRP A 276 -18.99 4.48 7.12
C TRP A 276 -19.05 4.46 8.65
N ASN A 277 -20.22 4.24 9.24
CA ASN A 277 -20.35 4.09 10.69
C ASN A 277 -19.61 2.85 11.19
N THR A 278 -19.71 1.73 10.46
CA THR A 278 -18.99 0.49 10.74
C THR A 278 -17.47 0.70 10.63
N ILE A 279 -16.99 1.31 9.54
CA ILE A 279 -15.57 1.63 9.35
C ILE A 279 -15.06 2.54 10.46
N LEU A 280 -15.77 3.63 10.76
CA LEU A 280 -15.38 4.56 11.82
C LEU A 280 -15.31 3.85 13.18
N GLY A 281 -16.27 2.98 13.49
CA GLY A 281 -16.24 2.17 14.70
C GLY A 281 -15.02 1.25 14.79
N ALA A 282 -14.58 0.66 13.68
CA ALA A 282 -13.35 -0.14 13.63
C ALA A 282 -12.10 0.74 13.80
N MET A 283 -12.03 1.88 13.13
CA MET A 283 -10.90 2.83 13.24
C MET A 283 -10.74 3.39 14.65
N ILE A 284 -11.84 3.68 15.36
CA ILE A 284 -11.80 4.10 16.77
C ILE A 284 -11.22 2.99 17.65
N LYS A 285 -11.62 1.73 17.45
CA LYS A 285 -11.04 0.60 18.21
C LYS A 285 -9.55 0.42 17.93
N VAL A 286 -9.09 0.71 16.71
CA VAL A 286 -7.65 0.73 16.39
C VAL A 286 -6.96 1.83 17.18
N ASP A 287 -7.50 3.05 17.18
CA ASP A 287 -6.97 4.19 17.94
C ASP A 287 -6.94 3.94 19.45
N GLU A 288 -7.96 3.29 20.01
CA GLU A 288 -8.01 2.91 21.43
C GLU A 288 -7.01 1.79 21.81
N ALA A 289 -6.52 1.02 20.83
CA ALA A 289 -5.62 -0.12 21.06
C ALA A 289 -4.14 0.22 20.92
N ILE A 290 -3.78 1.35 20.31
CA ILE A 290 -2.40 1.82 20.08
C ILE A 290 -1.90 2.75 21.19
#